data_AF-A0A7C4J8E0-F1
#
_entry.id   AF-A0A7C4J8E0-F1
#
_cell.length_a   1.000
_cell.length_b   1.000
_cell.length_c   1.000
_cell.angle_alpha   90.00
_cell.angle_beta   90.00
_cell.angle_gamma   90.00
#
_symmetry.space_group_name_H-M   'P 1'
#
loop_
_entity.id
_entity.type
_entity.pdbx_description
1 polymer ?
#
loop_
_entity_poly.entity_id
_entity_poly.type
_entity_poly.pdbx_seq_one_letter_code
_entity_poly.pdbx_strand_id
1 'polypeptide(L)'
;MSLPLRELVDHPELVNERAQALDWDELLYDYERALDDDLALLAGLSEAQIHFKPTPEEFSICEVLTHDADSDRLFWMWVKLLIEDRRDEINPADLISGDGANNVIGLEALRGEIEACRALARTLIDARPDTPALTPTSPHPYFGELNGKGWIYFMALHHGIHLRQCARVIAARGFPPAESVQHPAADEYLQPRNRKTWLAPNDKAKERTGAKAIAHKRDKAKKRPAAKAQGRTSARVKKQKPVGQKRPSGKKAAARR
;
A
#
# COMPACT_ATOMS: atom_id res chain seq x y z
N MET A 1 10.28 -6.05 -12.93
CA MET A 1 9.71 -7.40 -13.14
C MET A 1 8.19 -7.28 -13.15
N SER A 2 7.47 -7.93 -14.06
CA SER A 2 6.00 -7.98 -13.99
C SER A 2 5.57 -8.68 -12.70
N LEU A 3 4.61 -8.12 -11.96
CA LEU A 3 4.06 -8.79 -10.79
C LEU A 3 3.48 -10.14 -11.22
N PRO A 4 3.81 -11.26 -10.55
CA PRO A 4 3.38 -12.59 -10.98
C PRO A 4 1.96 -12.86 -10.51
N LEU A 5 1.00 -12.06 -10.98
CA LEU A 5 -0.37 -12.12 -10.50
C LEU A 5 -0.93 -13.54 -10.55
N ARG A 6 -0.69 -14.26 -11.65
CA ARG A 6 -1.20 -15.63 -11.79
C ARG A 6 -0.74 -16.54 -10.64
N GLU A 7 0.54 -16.47 -10.29
CA GLU A 7 1.08 -17.23 -9.18
C GLU A 7 0.45 -16.82 -7.85
N LEU A 8 0.24 -15.52 -7.63
CA LEU A 8 -0.33 -15.00 -6.38
C LEU A 8 -1.83 -15.27 -6.27
N VAL A 9 -2.52 -15.42 -7.39
CA VAL A 9 -3.90 -15.94 -7.44
C VAL A 9 -3.88 -17.42 -7.04
N ASP A 10 -2.99 -18.22 -7.64
CA ASP A 10 -2.91 -19.65 -7.33
C ASP A 10 -2.37 -19.93 -5.90
N HIS A 11 -1.58 -19.00 -5.34
CA HIS A 11 -0.89 -19.09 -4.06
C HIS A 11 -1.00 -17.77 -3.26
N PRO A 12 -2.19 -17.43 -2.73
CA PRO A 12 -2.44 -16.17 -2.04
C PRO A 12 -1.57 -15.98 -0.79
N GLU A 13 -1.14 -17.06 -0.15
CA GLU A 13 -0.24 -17.05 1.01
C GLU A 13 1.12 -16.37 0.72
N LEU A 14 1.56 -16.37 -0.54
CA LEU A 14 2.86 -15.80 -0.93
C LEU A 14 2.88 -14.27 -0.89
N VAL A 15 1.72 -13.60 -0.82
CA VAL A 15 1.64 -12.13 -0.75
C VAL A 15 2.41 -11.61 0.46
N ASN A 16 2.14 -12.14 1.66
CA ASN A 16 2.85 -11.73 2.87
C ASN A 16 4.32 -12.11 2.82
N GLU A 17 4.64 -13.34 2.40
CA GLU A 17 6.01 -13.83 2.33
C GLU A 17 6.88 -12.89 1.47
N ARG A 18 6.39 -12.54 0.29
CA ARG A 18 7.09 -11.64 -0.63
C ARG A 18 7.15 -10.22 -0.10
N ALA A 19 6.05 -9.71 0.45
CA ALA A 19 6.05 -8.39 1.06
C ALA A 19 7.06 -8.27 2.21
N GLN A 20 7.26 -9.33 3.00
CA GLN A 20 8.26 -9.32 4.08
C GLN A 20 9.71 -9.36 3.57
N ALA A 21 9.94 -9.90 2.37
CA ALA A 21 11.26 -9.94 1.75
C ALA A 21 11.72 -8.58 1.19
N LEU A 22 10.77 -7.64 0.99
CA LEU A 22 11.03 -6.29 0.51
C LEU A 22 11.16 -5.30 1.67
N ASP A 23 12.01 -4.29 1.52
CA ASP A 23 11.98 -3.11 2.39
C ASP A 23 10.83 -2.15 2.04
N TRP A 24 10.66 -1.08 2.82
CA TRP A 24 9.57 -0.12 2.63
C TRP A 24 9.71 0.69 1.34
N ASP A 25 10.95 0.96 0.91
CA ASP A 25 11.22 1.77 -0.27
C ASP A 25 11.03 0.92 -1.54
N GLU A 26 11.35 -0.37 -1.48
CA GLU A 26 11.05 -1.35 -2.53
C GLU A 26 9.54 -1.56 -2.69
N LEU A 27 8.80 -1.65 -1.57
CA LEU A 27 7.33 -1.73 -1.60
C LEU A 27 6.70 -0.47 -2.20
N LEU A 28 7.16 0.71 -1.77
CA LEU A 28 6.70 1.98 -2.34
C LEU A 28 7.04 2.05 -3.83
N TYR A 29 8.23 1.63 -4.23
CA TYR A 29 8.64 1.60 -5.64
C TYR A 29 7.71 0.72 -6.50
N ASP A 30 7.38 -0.48 -6.04
CA ASP A 30 6.49 -1.37 -6.79
C ASP A 30 5.06 -0.81 -6.90
N TYR A 31 4.56 -0.16 -5.84
CA TYR A 31 3.29 0.55 -5.87
C TYR A 31 3.31 1.77 -6.81
N GLU A 32 4.32 2.64 -6.71
CA GLU A 32 4.45 3.82 -7.59
C GLU A 32 4.57 3.45 -9.06
N ARG A 33 5.22 2.33 -9.35
CA ARG A 33 5.29 1.78 -10.70
C ARG A 33 3.92 1.34 -11.21
N ALA A 34 3.07 0.79 -10.36
CA ALA A 34 1.71 0.46 -10.77
C ALA A 34 0.92 1.73 -11.14
N LEU A 35 1.08 2.81 -10.36
CA LEU A 35 0.51 4.13 -10.70
C LEU A 35 1.09 4.72 -12.00
N ASP A 36 2.39 4.51 -12.27
CA ASP A 36 2.99 4.90 -13.56
C ASP A 36 2.35 4.15 -14.73
N ASP A 37 2.03 2.87 -14.55
CA ASP A 37 1.35 2.06 -15.57
C ASP A 37 -0.08 2.59 -15.84
N ASP A 38 -0.80 3.05 -14.80
CA ASP A 38 -2.12 3.72 -14.94
C ASP A 38 -2.01 5.06 -15.66
N LEU A 39 -1.03 5.88 -15.30
CA LEU A 39 -0.81 7.17 -15.97
C LEU A 39 -0.39 6.96 -17.44
N ALA A 40 0.40 5.94 -17.74
CA ALA A 40 0.76 5.59 -19.11
C ALA A 40 -0.45 5.11 -19.92
N LEU A 41 -1.36 4.35 -19.31
CA LEU A 41 -2.65 4.01 -19.90
C LEU A 41 -3.46 5.28 -20.22
N LEU A 42 -3.64 6.16 -19.23
CA LEU A 42 -4.42 7.41 -19.37
C LEU A 42 -3.78 8.41 -20.32
N ALA A 43 -2.46 8.37 -20.51
CA ALA A 43 -1.80 9.16 -21.52
C ALA A 43 -2.44 8.88 -22.87
N GLY A 44 -2.61 7.61 -23.25
CA GLY A 44 -3.08 7.14 -24.55
C GLY A 44 -4.55 7.37 -24.92
N LEU A 45 -5.37 7.96 -24.03
CA LEU A 45 -6.84 7.92 -24.14
C LEU A 45 -7.48 9.31 -24.28
N SER A 46 -8.64 9.36 -24.92
CA SER A 46 -9.53 10.53 -24.99
C SER A 46 -10.63 10.48 -23.93
N GLU A 47 -11.36 11.60 -23.76
CA GLU A 47 -12.54 11.68 -22.87
C GLU A 47 -13.59 10.63 -23.23
N ALA A 48 -13.93 10.49 -24.51
CA ALA A 48 -14.91 9.50 -24.96
C ALA A 48 -14.46 8.06 -24.64
N GLN A 49 -13.15 7.80 -24.67
CA GLN A 49 -12.60 6.47 -24.41
C GLN A 49 -12.60 6.11 -22.93
N ILE A 50 -12.25 7.04 -22.03
CA ILE A 50 -12.26 6.72 -20.59
C ILE A 50 -13.68 6.49 -20.06
N HIS A 51 -14.68 7.10 -20.69
CA HIS A 51 -16.09 6.98 -20.32
C HIS A 51 -16.83 5.85 -21.02
N PHE A 52 -16.21 5.20 -22.00
CA PHE A 52 -16.82 4.10 -22.73
C PHE A 52 -17.10 2.91 -21.80
N LYS A 53 -18.35 2.43 -21.82
CA LYS A 53 -18.78 1.21 -21.12
C LYS A 53 -19.06 0.12 -22.17
N PRO A 54 -18.42 -1.07 -22.08
CA PRO A 54 -18.71 -2.18 -23.00
C PRO A 54 -20.18 -2.62 -22.97
N THR A 55 -20.77 -2.64 -21.77
CA THR A 55 -22.20 -2.83 -21.48
C THR A 55 -22.61 -1.89 -20.34
N PRO A 56 -23.91 -1.59 -20.14
CA PRO A 56 -24.35 -0.73 -19.04
C PRO A 56 -23.90 -1.23 -17.64
N GLU A 57 -23.75 -2.53 -17.47
CA GLU A 57 -23.40 -3.20 -16.21
C GLU A 57 -21.89 -3.31 -15.95
N GLU A 58 -21.05 -3.19 -17.00
CA GLU A 58 -19.59 -3.26 -16.88
C GLU A 58 -18.97 -1.89 -16.62
N PHE A 59 -17.87 -1.83 -15.90
CA PHE A 59 -17.19 -0.56 -15.62
C PHE A 59 -16.49 0.02 -16.86
N SER A 60 -16.51 1.34 -16.99
CA SER A 60 -15.61 2.11 -17.85
C SER A 60 -14.19 2.15 -17.28
N ILE A 61 -13.23 2.66 -18.04
CA ILE A 61 -11.86 2.90 -17.54
C ILE A 61 -11.89 3.94 -16.41
N CYS A 62 -12.72 4.98 -16.53
CA CYS A 62 -12.92 5.97 -15.49
C CYS A 62 -13.43 5.32 -14.19
N GLU A 63 -14.48 4.49 -14.26
CA GLU A 63 -15.03 3.79 -13.10
C GLU A 63 -14.01 2.85 -12.44
N VAL A 64 -13.19 2.15 -13.25
CA VAL A 64 -12.13 1.27 -12.73
C VAL A 64 -11.08 2.08 -11.97
N LEU A 65 -10.56 3.16 -12.55
CA LEU A 65 -9.44 3.89 -11.94
C LEU A 65 -9.88 4.79 -10.78
N THR A 66 -11.13 5.28 -10.74
CA THR A 66 -11.64 5.94 -9.53
C THR A 66 -11.89 4.95 -8.40
N HIS A 67 -12.30 3.72 -8.72
CA HIS A 67 -12.38 2.63 -7.74
C HIS A 67 -11.01 2.30 -7.14
N ASP A 68 -9.96 2.21 -7.98
CA ASP A 68 -8.58 2.05 -7.50
C ASP A 68 -8.18 3.20 -6.57
N ALA A 69 -8.39 4.46 -6.99
CA ALA A 69 -8.02 5.63 -6.20
C ALA A 69 -8.78 5.73 -4.86
N ASP A 70 -10.05 5.34 -4.82
CA ASP A 70 -10.82 5.28 -3.57
C ASP A 70 -10.33 4.17 -2.64
N SER A 71 -10.11 2.96 -3.20
CA SER A 71 -9.55 1.82 -2.48
C SER A 71 -8.18 2.15 -1.88
N ASP A 72 -7.35 2.89 -2.61
CA ASP A 72 -6.05 3.34 -2.14
C ASP A 72 -6.14 4.19 -0.88
N ARG A 73 -7.10 5.13 -0.81
CA ARG A 73 -7.28 5.97 0.38
C ARG A 73 -7.63 5.13 1.61
N LEU A 74 -8.52 4.16 1.43
CA LEU A 74 -8.91 3.23 2.49
C LEU A 74 -7.71 2.38 2.94
N PHE A 75 -6.99 1.78 2.00
CA PHE A 75 -5.89 0.87 2.32
C PHE A 75 -4.69 1.58 2.90
N TRP A 76 -4.36 2.78 2.42
CA TRP A 76 -3.30 3.60 3.03
C TRP A 76 -3.64 4.00 4.48
N MET A 77 -4.91 4.29 4.78
CA MET A 77 -5.36 4.45 6.17
C MET A 77 -5.14 3.17 6.99
N TRP A 78 -5.48 2.00 6.45
CA TRP A 78 -5.26 0.73 7.14
C TRP A 78 -3.77 0.45 7.37
N VAL A 79 -2.92 0.68 6.36
CA VAL A 79 -1.47 0.57 6.47
C VAL A 79 -0.97 1.44 7.62
N LYS A 80 -1.41 2.70 7.69
CA LYS A 80 -1.07 3.61 8.79
C LYS A 80 -1.46 3.04 10.16
N LEU A 81 -2.69 2.56 10.30
CA LEU A 81 -3.18 2.00 11.56
C LEU A 81 -2.40 0.73 11.96
N LEU A 82 -2.09 -0.14 11.01
CA LEU A 82 -1.34 -1.38 11.26
C LEU A 82 0.11 -1.10 11.68
N ILE A 83 0.81 -0.17 11.02
CA ILE A 83 2.20 0.16 11.38
C ILE A 83 2.32 0.89 12.71
N GLU A 84 1.22 1.48 13.21
CA GLU A 84 1.11 2.14 14.51
C GLU A 84 0.56 1.22 15.61
N ASP A 85 0.30 -0.06 15.33
CA ASP A 85 -0.30 -1.02 16.27
C ASP A 85 -1.72 -0.64 16.74
N ARG A 86 -2.51 -0.06 15.82
CA ARG A 86 -3.88 0.42 16.05
C ARG A 86 -4.91 -0.39 15.26
N ARG A 87 -4.74 -1.72 15.21
CA ARG A 87 -5.61 -2.61 14.43
C ARG A 87 -7.07 -2.59 14.89
N ASP A 88 -7.33 -2.34 16.15
CA ASP A 88 -8.68 -2.25 16.72
C ASP A 88 -9.52 -1.11 16.11
N GLU A 89 -8.88 -0.14 15.45
CA GLU A 89 -9.55 0.94 14.72
C GLU A 89 -9.93 0.58 13.28
N ILE A 90 -9.48 -0.57 12.77
CA ILE A 90 -9.87 -1.05 11.45
C ILE A 90 -11.18 -1.81 11.55
N ASN A 91 -12.18 -1.37 10.78
CA ASN A 91 -13.41 -2.12 10.56
C ASN A 91 -13.37 -2.83 9.19
N PRO A 92 -13.16 -4.17 9.14
CA PRO A 92 -13.14 -4.88 7.87
C PRO A 92 -14.46 -4.85 7.09
N ALA A 93 -15.58 -4.51 7.74
CA ALA A 93 -16.86 -4.35 7.06
C ALA A 93 -16.88 -3.11 6.14
N ASP A 94 -15.94 -2.19 6.29
CA ASP A 94 -15.77 -1.04 5.39
C ASP A 94 -15.14 -1.46 4.05
N LEU A 95 -14.65 -2.71 3.94
CA LEU A 95 -14.20 -3.26 2.68
C LEU A 95 -15.41 -3.64 1.82
N ILE A 96 -15.83 -2.73 0.95
CA ILE A 96 -16.95 -2.93 0.04
C ILE A 96 -16.42 -3.04 -1.39
N SER A 97 -16.83 -4.10 -2.09
CA SER A 97 -16.46 -4.34 -3.48
C SER A 97 -17.13 -3.32 -4.41
N GLY A 98 -16.35 -2.56 -5.18
CA GLY A 98 -16.83 -1.67 -6.23
C GLY A 98 -17.21 -0.25 -5.78
N ASP A 99 -16.97 0.11 -4.52
CA ASP A 99 -17.14 1.49 -4.04
C ASP A 99 -16.16 2.45 -4.74
N GLY A 100 -16.52 3.74 -4.77
CA GLY A 100 -15.69 4.79 -5.39
C GLY A 100 -15.71 4.83 -6.94
N ALA A 101 -16.37 3.86 -7.59
CA ALA A 101 -16.55 3.88 -9.04
C ALA A 101 -17.37 5.10 -9.49
N ASN A 102 -16.79 5.91 -10.38
CA ASN A 102 -17.37 7.17 -10.83
C ASN A 102 -17.04 7.38 -12.32
N ASN A 103 -18.08 7.53 -13.14
CA ASN A 103 -17.94 7.75 -14.59
C ASN A 103 -18.15 9.20 -15.02
N VAL A 104 -18.04 10.20 -14.14
CA VAL A 104 -18.34 11.61 -14.47
C VAL A 104 -17.14 12.54 -14.45
N ILE A 105 -15.98 12.10 -13.96
CA ILE A 105 -14.78 12.95 -13.91
C ILE A 105 -14.04 12.90 -15.24
N GLY A 106 -13.55 14.06 -15.70
CA GLY A 106 -12.77 14.14 -16.94
C GLY A 106 -11.36 13.56 -16.79
N LEU A 107 -10.71 13.33 -17.93
CA LEU A 107 -9.40 12.69 -18.03
C LEU A 107 -8.33 13.33 -17.14
N GLU A 108 -8.27 14.65 -17.12
CA GLU A 108 -7.27 15.37 -16.31
C GLU A 108 -7.53 15.23 -14.81
N ALA A 109 -8.80 15.26 -14.39
CA ALA A 109 -9.16 15.03 -13.00
C ALA A 109 -8.80 13.59 -12.58
N LEU A 110 -9.03 12.61 -13.45
CA LEU A 110 -8.68 11.23 -13.20
C LEU A 110 -7.16 11.03 -13.05
N ARG A 111 -6.33 11.69 -13.88
CA ARG A 111 -4.87 11.72 -13.67
C ARG A 111 -4.50 12.34 -12.33
N GLY A 112 -5.18 13.41 -11.95
CA GLY A 112 -5.02 14.07 -10.64
C GLY A 112 -5.31 13.13 -9.46
N GLU A 113 -6.32 12.26 -9.57
CA GLU A 113 -6.62 11.23 -8.56
C GLU A 113 -5.47 10.24 -8.38
N ILE A 114 -4.90 9.73 -9.48
CA ILE A 114 -3.75 8.81 -9.45
C ILE A 114 -2.50 9.46 -8.83
N GLU A 115 -2.23 10.73 -9.17
CA GLU A 115 -1.13 11.48 -8.55
C GLU A 115 -1.39 11.78 -7.06
N ALA A 116 -2.66 11.98 -6.65
CA ALA A 116 -3.01 12.15 -5.25
C ALA A 116 -2.74 10.87 -4.45
N CYS A 117 -3.02 9.69 -5.01
CA CYS A 117 -2.64 8.40 -4.42
C CYS A 117 -1.13 8.29 -4.20
N ARG A 118 -0.32 8.69 -5.19
CA ARG A 118 1.15 8.74 -5.05
C ARG A 118 1.60 9.66 -3.93
N ALA A 119 1.03 10.86 -3.84
CA ALA A 119 1.36 11.83 -2.79
C ALA A 119 1.00 11.30 -1.39
N LEU A 120 -0.15 10.63 -1.27
CA LEU A 120 -0.59 9.98 -0.03
C LEU A 120 0.39 8.87 0.40
N ALA A 121 0.74 7.98 -0.52
CA ALA A 121 1.69 6.88 -0.28
C ALA A 121 3.04 7.40 0.24
N ARG A 122 3.63 8.38 -0.46
CA ARG A 122 4.89 9.01 -0.03
C ARG A 122 4.78 9.62 1.36
N THR A 123 3.71 10.39 1.60
CA THR A 123 3.50 11.06 2.89
C THR A 123 3.43 10.04 4.03
N LEU A 124 2.74 8.92 3.85
CA LEU A 124 2.61 7.90 4.89
C LEU A 124 3.89 7.10 5.09
N ILE A 125 4.59 6.77 4.00
CA ILE A 125 5.89 6.10 4.10
C ILE A 125 6.90 7.02 4.80
N ASP A 126 6.97 8.30 4.48
CA ASP A 126 7.89 9.26 5.13
C ASP A 126 7.52 9.50 6.61
N ALA A 127 6.23 9.51 6.93
CA ALA A 127 5.73 9.70 8.29
C ALA A 127 5.71 8.42 9.15
N ARG A 128 6.21 7.28 8.62
CA ARG A 128 6.22 6.01 9.34
C ARG A 128 7.07 6.10 10.63
N PRO A 129 6.71 5.38 11.72
CA PRO A 129 7.57 5.26 12.88
C PRO A 129 8.95 4.66 12.51
N ASP A 130 10.02 5.03 13.22
CA ASP A 130 11.36 4.44 13.04
C ASP A 130 11.34 2.91 13.18
N THR A 131 10.44 2.40 14.03
CA THR A 131 10.18 0.97 14.23
C THR A 131 8.71 0.66 13.99
N PRO A 132 8.29 0.48 12.72
CA PRO A 132 6.91 0.13 12.38
C PRO A 132 6.51 -1.22 12.99
N ALA A 133 5.27 -1.33 13.45
CA ALA A 133 4.71 -2.62 13.86
C ALA A 133 4.50 -3.53 12.63
N LEU A 134 4.96 -4.78 12.73
CA LEU A 134 4.84 -5.78 11.65
C LEU A 134 3.94 -6.98 12.01
N THR A 135 3.56 -7.08 13.28
CA THR A 135 2.69 -8.15 13.79
C THR A 135 1.20 -7.89 13.52
N PRO A 136 0.67 -6.66 13.65
CA PRO A 136 -0.74 -6.40 13.40
C PRO A 136 -1.09 -6.68 11.94
N THR A 137 -2.17 -7.44 11.72
CA THR A 137 -2.72 -7.77 10.41
C THR A 137 -4.14 -7.24 10.27
N SER A 138 -4.71 -7.16 9.07
CA SER A 138 -6.13 -6.97 8.73
C SER A 138 -6.56 -7.97 7.66
N PRO A 139 -7.79 -8.55 7.70
CA PRO A 139 -8.21 -9.55 6.73
C PRO A 139 -8.45 -8.95 5.35
N HIS A 140 -7.94 -9.63 4.33
CA HIS A 140 -8.28 -9.47 2.93
C HIS A 140 -9.11 -10.68 2.48
N PRO A 141 -10.22 -10.52 1.72
CA PRO A 141 -11.12 -11.61 1.32
C PRO A 141 -10.44 -12.77 0.60
N TYR A 142 -9.37 -12.46 -0.15
CA TYR A 142 -8.64 -13.44 -0.96
C TYR A 142 -7.29 -13.85 -0.37
N PHE A 143 -6.61 -12.93 0.32
CA PHE A 143 -5.21 -13.11 0.74
C PHE A 143 -5.07 -13.41 2.23
N GLY A 144 -6.18 -13.51 2.96
CA GLY A 144 -6.19 -13.74 4.40
C GLY A 144 -5.66 -12.53 5.16
N GLU A 145 -5.02 -12.78 6.31
CA GLU A 145 -4.51 -11.73 7.18
C GLU A 145 -3.26 -11.06 6.59
N LEU A 146 -3.32 -9.76 6.31
CA LEU A 146 -2.20 -8.97 5.77
C LEU A 146 -1.73 -7.92 6.78
N ASN A 147 -0.42 -7.81 7.02
CA ASN A 147 0.15 -6.68 7.79
C ASN A 147 0.36 -5.45 6.90
N GLY A 148 0.86 -4.34 7.47
CA GLY A 148 1.08 -3.10 6.72
C GLY A 148 1.87 -3.28 5.42
N LYS A 149 2.91 -4.13 5.42
CA LYS A 149 3.67 -4.45 4.20
C LYS A 149 2.84 -5.27 3.21
N GLY A 150 2.11 -6.28 3.69
CA GLY A 150 1.23 -7.11 2.87
C GLY A 150 0.18 -6.27 2.14
N TRP A 151 -0.42 -5.28 2.81
CA TRP A 151 -1.37 -4.35 2.19
C TRP A 151 -0.74 -3.50 1.09
N ILE A 152 0.45 -2.91 1.29
CA ILE A 152 1.12 -2.13 0.23
C ILE A 152 1.40 -3.01 -0.99
N TYR A 153 1.92 -4.22 -0.78
CA TYR A 153 2.18 -5.14 -1.88
C TYR A 153 0.89 -5.54 -2.61
N PHE A 154 -0.20 -5.76 -1.88
CA PHE A 154 -1.52 -5.99 -2.47
C PHE A 154 -1.99 -4.81 -3.32
N MET A 155 -1.83 -3.56 -2.88
CA MET A 155 -2.25 -2.39 -3.66
C MET A 155 -1.56 -2.36 -5.03
N ALA A 156 -0.25 -2.63 -5.10
CA ALA A 156 0.45 -2.76 -6.38
C ALA A 156 -0.15 -3.87 -7.28
N LEU A 157 -0.58 -4.99 -6.70
CA LEU A 157 -1.28 -6.06 -7.44
C LEU A 157 -2.68 -5.65 -7.89
N HIS A 158 -3.40 -4.89 -7.06
CA HIS A 158 -4.75 -4.40 -7.28
C HIS A 158 -4.82 -3.55 -8.56
N HIS A 159 -3.97 -2.52 -8.64
CA HIS A 159 -3.79 -1.74 -9.87
C HIS A 159 -3.45 -2.62 -11.08
N GLY A 160 -2.53 -3.58 -10.91
CA GLY A 160 -2.22 -4.53 -11.98
C GLY A 160 -3.41 -5.39 -12.44
N ILE A 161 -4.30 -5.80 -11.53
CA ILE A 161 -5.55 -6.51 -11.86
C ILE A 161 -6.46 -5.59 -12.69
N HIS A 162 -6.64 -4.36 -12.22
CA HIS A 162 -7.53 -3.38 -12.84
C HIS A 162 -7.02 -2.85 -14.18
N LEU A 163 -5.71 -2.74 -14.38
CA LEU A 163 -5.12 -2.50 -15.70
C LEU A 163 -5.51 -3.56 -16.73
N ARG A 164 -5.59 -4.84 -16.34
CA ARG A 164 -6.11 -5.89 -17.25
C ARG A 164 -7.59 -5.69 -17.53
N GLN A 165 -8.36 -5.21 -16.56
CA GLN A 165 -9.76 -4.87 -16.78
C GLN A 165 -9.89 -3.71 -17.77
N CYS A 166 -9.11 -2.65 -17.62
CA CYS A 166 -9.05 -1.56 -18.60
C CYS A 166 -8.66 -2.07 -20.00
N ALA A 167 -7.68 -2.97 -20.09
CA ALA A 167 -7.31 -3.59 -21.37
C ALA A 167 -8.48 -4.37 -22.01
N ARG A 168 -9.33 -5.03 -21.22
CA ARG A 168 -10.57 -5.67 -21.72
C ARG A 168 -11.59 -4.64 -22.21
N VAL A 169 -11.74 -3.50 -21.52
CA VAL A 169 -12.61 -2.40 -21.96
C VAL A 169 -12.14 -1.85 -23.32
N ILE A 170 -10.84 -1.64 -23.50
CA ILE A 170 -10.23 -1.18 -24.77
C ILE A 170 -10.47 -2.20 -25.89
N ALA A 171 -10.36 -3.49 -25.59
CA ALA A 171 -10.57 -4.56 -26.56
C ALA A 171 -12.06 -4.81 -26.91
N ALA A 172 -13.00 -4.19 -26.20
CA ALA A 172 -14.42 -4.41 -26.40
C ALA A 172 -14.91 -3.83 -27.72
N ARG A 173 -15.93 -4.47 -28.30
CA ARG A 173 -16.55 -4.01 -29.54
C ARG A 173 -17.20 -2.63 -29.32
N GLY A 174 -16.89 -1.69 -30.20
CA GLY A 174 -17.46 -0.34 -30.14
C GLY A 174 -16.63 0.64 -29.30
N PHE A 175 -15.49 0.22 -28.76
CA PHE A 175 -14.53 1.14 -28.14
C PHE A 175 -14.17 2.26 -29.14
N PRO A 176 -14.25 3.55 -28.75
CA PRO A 176 -14.05 4.65 -29.69
C PRO A 176 -12.64 4.62 -30.32
N PRO A 177 -12.52 4.89 -31.63
CA PRO A 177 -11.20 5.00 -32.26
C PRO A 177 -10.46 6.21 -31.67
N ALA A 178 -9.14 6.11 -31.60
CA ALA A 178 -8.34 7.26 -31.19
C ALA A 178 -8.35 8.30 -32.32
N GLU A 179 -8.91 9.50 -32.07
CA GLU A 179 -9.11 10.53 -33.11
C GLU A 179 -7.78 11.08 -33.65
N SER A 180 -6.73 11.08 -32.84
CA SER A 180 -5.34 11.31 -33.22
C SER A 180 -4.46 11.16 -31.98
N VAL A 181 -3.66 10.09 -31.89
CA VAL A 181 -2.71 9.96 -30.77
C VAL A 181 -1.45 10.76 -31.08
N GLN A 182 -1.24 11.86 -30.37
CA GLN A 182 0.12 12.28 -30.03
C GLN A 182 0.40 11.83 -28.60
N HIS A 183 1.06 10.68 -28.44
CA HIS A 183 1.68 10.33 -27.18
C HIS A 183 3.13 9.96 -27.39
N PRO A 184 4.04 10.40 -26.51
CA PRO A 184 5.34 9.76 -26.39
C PRO A 184 5.09 8.25 -26.16
N ALA A 185 5.93 7.41 -26.75
CA ALA A 185 5.82 5.97 -26.56
C ALA A 185 5.80 5.67 -25.06
N ALA A 186 4.96 4.72 -24.62
CA ALA A 186 4.91 4.24 -23.22
C ALA A 186 6.33 3.97 -22.66
N ASP A 187 7.25 3.59 -23.55
CA ASP A 187 8.68 3.48 -23.30
C ASP A 187 9.28 4.72 -22.62
N GLU A 188 8.95 5.95 -22.99
CA GLU A 188 9.59 7.17 -22.43
C GLU A 188 9.26 7.39 -20.94
N TYR A 189 8.04 7.04 -20.51
CA TYR A 189 7.59 7.11 -19.11
C TYR A 189 8.13 5.93 -18.27
N LEU A 190 8.29 4.77 -18.90
CA LEU A 190 8.77 3.55 -18.24
C LEU A 190 10.29 3.46 -18.10
N GLN A 191 11.06 4.36 -18.74
CA GLN A 191 12.52 4.31 -18.72
C GLN A 191 13.08 4.69 -17.35
N PRO A 192 13.78 3.78 -16.64
CA PRO A 192 14.32 4.02 -15.30
C PRO A 192 15.24 5.24 -15.19
N ARG A 193 15.87 5.63 -16.30
CA ARG A 193 16.78 6.79 -16.41
C ARG A 193 16.09 8.15 -16.41
N ASN A 194 14.82 8.19 -16.80
CA ASN A 194 14.00 9.42 -16.79
C ASN A 194 13.21 9.55 -15.49
N ARG A 195 13.18 8.49 -14.69
CA ARG A 195 12.60 8.52 -13.35
C ARG A 195 13.52 9.35 -12.46
N LYS A 196 13.03 10.50 -12.00
CA LYS A 196 13.53 11.09 -10.75
C LYS A 196 13.16 10.12 -9.63
N THR A 197 13.91 9.03 -9.47
CA THR A 197 13.82 8.24 -8.25
C THR A 197 14.03 9.22 -7.10
N TRP A 198 13.09 9.26 -6.16
CA TRP A 198 13.18 10.15 -5.00
C TRP A 198 14.44 9.87 -4.16
N LEU A 199 14.99 8.66 -4.30
CA LEU A 199 16.41 8.40 -4.07
C LEU A 199 17.22 9.13 -5.13
N ALA A 200 17.68 10.34 -4.82
CA ALA A 200 18.73 10.96 -5.60
C ALA A 200 19.90 9.94 -5.71
N PRO A 201 20.65 9.90 -6.82
CA PRO A 201 21.80 8.99 -6.95
C PRO A 201 22.78 9.03 -5.77
N ASN A 202 22.79 10.14 -5.01
CA ASN A 202 23.60 10.35 -3.83
C ASN A 202 23.09 9.66 -2.54
N ASP A 203 21.83 9.20 -2.46
CA ASP A 203 21.31 8.56 -1.24
C ASP A 203 21.69 7.08 -1.16
N LYS A 204 21.78 6.38 -2.30
CA LYS A 204 22.35 5.01 -2.37
C LYS A 204 23.83 4.96 -1.98
N ALA A 205 24.57 6.06 -2.18
CA ALA A 205 25.95 6.16 -1.73
C ALA A 205 26.05 6.26 -0.20
N LYS A 206 25.12 6.96 0.45
CA LYS A 206 25.07 7.08 1.91
C LYS A 206 24.68 5.77 2.60
N GLU A 207 23.72 5.03 2.08
CA GLU A 207 23.32 3.73 2.66
C GLU A 207 24.45 2.68 2.62
N ARG A 208 25.19 2.59 1.51
CA ARG A 208 26.35 1.67 1.42
C ARG A 208 27.47 2.06 2.38
N THR A 209 27.63 3.34 2.69
CA THR A 209 28.61 3.79 3.71
C THR A 209 28.11 3.58 5.15
N GLY A 210 26.81 3.75 5.40
CA GLY A 210 26.18 3.51 6.71
C GLY A 210 26.20 2.03 7.11
N ALA A 211 25.86 1.13 6.19
CA ALA A 211 25.91 -0.32 6.42
C ALA A 211 27.33 -0.81 6.74
N LYS A 212 28.36 -0.28 6.06
CA LYS A 212 29.77 -0.55 6.37
C LYS A 212 30.19 0.00 7.73
N ALA A 213 29.70 1.18 8.14
CA ALA A 213 30.00 1.77 9.43
C ALA A 213 29.38 0.97 10.61
N ILE A 214 28.17 0.43 10.43
CA ILE A 214 27.49 -0.41 11.43
C ILE A 214 28.19 -1.78 11.56
N ALA A 215 28.58 -2.41 10.44
CA ALA A 215 29.35 -3.65 10.44
C ALA A 215 30.70 -3.47 11.18
N HIS A 216 31.40 -2.35 10.94
CA HIS A 216 32.70 -2.10 11.57
C HIS A 216 32.60 -1.80 13.08
N LYS A 217 31.50 -1.20 13.56
CA LYS A 217 31.23 -1.04 15.00
C LYS A 217 30.93 -2.38 15.69
N ARG A 218 30.22 -3.29 15.02
CA ARG A 218 29.92 -4.65 15.55
C ARG A 218 31.18 -5.49 15.73
N ASP A 219 32.13 -5.41 14.82
CA ASP A 219 33.42 -6.12 14.94
C ASP A 219 34.33 -5.55 16.02
N LYS A 220 34.30 -4.23 16.25
CA LYS A 220 35.02 -3.62 17.38
C LYS A 220 34.42 -4.00 18.74
N ALA A 221 33.10 -4.18 18.83
CA ALA A 221 32.44 -4.60 20.07
C ALA A 221 32.81 -6.04 20.47
N LYS A 222 33.03 -6.95 19.51
CA LYS A 222 33.45 -8.34 19.76
C LYS A 222 34.90 -8.48 20.26
N LYS A 223 35.74 -7.45 20.12
CA LYS A 223 37.16 -7.48 20.52
C LYS A 223 37.46 -6.86 21.88
N ARG A 224 36.47 -6.43 22.67
CA ARG A 224 36.73 -5.96 24.04
C ARG A 224 36.91 -7.18 24.98
N PRO A 225 38.06 -7.33 25.65
CA PRO A 225 38.25 -8.39 26.62
C PRO A 225 37.28 -8.23 27.79
N ALA A 226 36.70 -9.35 28.23
CA ALA A 226 35.74 -9.41 29.32
C ALA A 226 36.36 -8.88 30.63
N ALA A 227 35.97 -7.67 31.02
CA ALA A 227 36.25 -7.17 32.36
C ALA A 227 35.35 -7.93 33.35
N LYS A 228 35.99 -8.68 34.27
CA LYS A 228 35.36 -9.33 35.41
C LYS A 228 34.60 -8.29 36.25
N ALA A 229 33.27 -8.29 36.19
CA ALA A 229 32.44 -7.55 37.11
C ALA A 229 32.05 -8.45 38.28
N GLN A 230 32.64 -8.13 39.43
CA GLN A 230 32.34 -8.70 40.74
C GLN A 230 30.92 -8.37 41.19
N GLY A 231 30.36 -9.27 41.99
CA GLY A 231 28.97 -9.30 42.38
C GLY A 231 28.49 -8.11 43.20
N ARG A 232 27.19 -7.84 43.09
CA ARG A 232 26.42 -7.12 44.09
C ARG A 232 25.06 -7.76 44.26
N THR A 233 24.85 -8.18 45.49
CA THR A 233 23.72 -8.87 46.09
C THR A 233 22.47 -7.99 46.22
N SER A 234 21.32 -8.62 45.97
CA SER A 234 20.06 -8.63 46.76
C SER A 234 19.50 -7.33 47.34
N ALA A 235 18.24 -7.03 46.97
CA ALA A 235 17.10 -6.56 47.78
C ALA A 235 16.16 -5.76 46.83
N ARG A 236 14.82 -5.74 46.89
CA ARG A 236 13.83 -6.15 47.89
C ARG A 236 12.47 -6.21 47.16
N VAL A 237 11.74 -7.28 47.38
CA VAL A 237 10.33 -7.44 46.99
C VAL A 237 9.46 -6.43 47.75
N LYS A 238 8.62 -5.67 47.04
CA LYS A 238 7.41 -5.05 47.61
C LYS A 238 6.19 -5.48 46.81
N LYS A 239 5.42 -6.39 47.42
CA LYS A 239 4.03 -6.72 47.07
C LYS A 239 3.16 -5.49 47.34
N GLN A 240 2.39 -5.04 46.35
CA GLN A 240 1.19 -4.23 46.59
C GLN A 240 -0.05 -5.04 46.19
N LYS A 241 -1.03 -5.04 47.09
CA LYS A 241 -2.32 -5.75 47.03
C LYS A 241 -3.31 -5.02 46.11
N PRO A 242 -4.34 -5.72 45.60
CA PRO A 242 -5.36 -5.16 44.72
C PRO A 242 -6.45 -4.43 45.54
N VAL A 243 -6.95 -3.31 45.02
CA VAL A 243 -8.09 -2.58 45.57
C VAL A 243 -9.24 -2.64 44.57
N GLY A 244 -10.35 -3.21 45.02
CA GLY A 244 -11.67 -2.57 44.89
C GLY A 244 -12.46 -2.79 43.60
N GLN A 245 -13.27 -3.85 43.60
CA GLN A 245 -14.54 -3.91 42.87
C GLN A 245 -15.43 -2.69 43.18
N LYS A 246 -16.13 -2.16 42.17
CA LYS A 246 -17.53 -1.71 42.27
C LYS A 246 -18.16 -1.59 40.87
N ARG A 247 -19.06 -2.52 40.55
CA ARG A 247 -20.11 -2.36 39.54
C ARG A 247 -21.21 -1.47 40.11
N PRO A 248 -21.89 -0.70 39.26
CA PRO A 248 -23.35 -0.60 39.39
C PRO A 248 -24.07 -1.00 38.11
N SER A 249 -25.14 -1.75 38.34
CA SER A 249 -26.20 -2.15 37.45
C SER A 249 -27.03 -0.96 36.95
N GLY A 250 -27.23 -0.86 35.63
CA GLY A 250 -28.25 0.00 35.01
C GLY A 250 -29.30 -0.85 34.29
N LYS A 251 -30.56 -0.72 34.72
CA LYS A 251 -31.76 -1.38 34.18
C LYS A 251 -32.39 -0.58 33.02
N LYS A 252 -32.87 -1.31 32.01
CA LYS A 252 -34.14 -1.22 31.23
C LYS A 252 -34.87 0.13 30.99
N ALA A 253 -35.21 0.38 29.72
CA ALA A 253 -36.57 0.55 29.12
C ALA A 253 -36.41 1.03 27.66
N ALA A 254 -36.87 0.36 26.59
CA ALA A 254 -38.22 0.00 26.15
C ALA A 254 -39.05 1.17 25.54
N ALA A 255 -39.33 1.00 24.24
CA ALA A 255 -40.49 1.44 23.44
C ALA A 255 -40.68 2.94 23.11
N ARG A 256 -40.62 3.24 21.80
CA ARG A 256 -41.51 4.20 21.15
C ARG A 256 -42.11 3.58 19.88
N ARG A 257 -43.40 3.84 19.72
CA ARG A 257 -44.24 3.60 18.55
C ARG A 257 -43.86 4.53 17.41
#